data_AF-A0A955NAC0-F1
#
_entry.id   AF-A0A955NAC0-F1
#
_cell.length_a   1.000
_cell.length_b   1.000
_cell.length_c   1.000
_cell.angle_alpha   90.00
_cell.angle_beta   90.00
_cell.angle_gamma   90.00
#
_symmetry.space_group_name_H-M   'P 1'
#
loop_
_entity.id
_entity.type
_entity.pdbx_description
1 polymer ?
#
loop_
_entity_poly.entity_id
_entity_poly.type
_entity_poly.pdbx_seq_one_letter_code
_entity_poly.pdbx_strand_id
1 'polypeptide(L)' 'MKRVMKIVLCVLLGLFFVVAGGAKLMGSPSQVEHFAQWGYPFWFLYLTGMIEVGGGI' A
#
# COMPACT_ATOMS: atom_id res chain seq x y z
N MET A 1 -23.86 -14.94 8.26
CA MET A 1 -22.45 -15.39 8.11
C MET A 1 -21.75 -14.77 6.90
N LYS A 2 -22.25 -14.93 5.66
CA LYS A 2 -21.61 -14.39 4.44
C LYS A 2 -21.31 -12.88 4.45
N ARG A 3 -22.18 -12.05 5.07
CA ARG A 3 -21.98 -10.59 5.17
C ARG A 3 -20.80 -10.22 6.09
N VAL A 4 -20.72 -10.85 7.26
CA VAL A 4 -19.64 -10.61 8.22
C VAL A 4 -18.29 -11.01 7.62
N MET A 5 -18.24 -12.16 6.94
CA MET A 5 -17.02 -12.61 6.25
C MET A 5 -16.53 -11.60 5.20
N LYS A 6 -17.44 -11.00 4.41
CA LYS A 6 -17.08 -9.94 3.45
C LYS A 6 -16.51 -8.71 4.15
N ILE A 7 -17.17 -8.25 5.24
CA ILE A 7 -16.72 -7.08 5.99
C ILE A 7 -15.33 -7.33 6.59
N VAL A 8 -15.12 -8.48 7.21
CA VAL A 8 -13.81 -8.87 7.77
C VAL A 8 -12.74 -8.86 6.68
N LEU A 9 -13.01 -9.45 5.53
CA LEU A 9 -12.06 -9.47 4.42
C LEU A 9 -11.77 -8.06 3.88
N CYS A 10 -12.80 -7.22 3.68
CA CYS A 10 -12.62 -5.85 3.22
C CYS A 10 -11.79 -5.01 4.21
N VAL A 11 -12.07 -5.14 5.52
CA VAL A 11 -11.31 -4.41 6.54
C VAL A 11 -9.85 -4.87 6.59
N LEU A 12 -9.60 -6.19 6.54
CA LEU A 12 -8.26 -6.73 6.54
C LEU A 12 -7.45 -6.29 5.31
N LEU A 13 -8.06 -6.37 4.11
CA LEU A 13 -7.42 -5.93 2.87
C LEU A 13 -7.18 -4.42 2.88
N GLY A 14 -8.17 -3.62 3.27
CA GLY A 14 -8.03 -2.17 3.36
C GLY A 14 -6.89 -1.77 4.30
N LEU A 15 -6.84 -2.36 5.51
CA LEU A 15 -5.77 -2.11 6.46
C LEU A 15 -4.39 -2.52 5.91
N PHE A 16 -4.32 -3.65 5.20
CA PHE A 16 -3.07 -4.09 4.57
C PHE A 16 -2.55 -3.06 3.56
N PHE A 17 -3.43 -2.55 2.69
CA PHE A 17 -3.07 -1.51 1.73
C PHE A 17 -2.70 -0.19 2.39
N VAL A 18 -3.39 0.22 3.46
CA VAL A 18 -3.06 1.44 4.22
C VAL A 18 -1.66 1.33 4.83
N VAL A 19 -1.33 0.19 5.45
CA VAL A 19 0.00 -0.03 6.04
C VAL A 19 1.09 -0.10 4.97
N ALA A 20 0.87 -0.87 3.90
CA ALA A 20 1.83 -1.02 2.81
C ALA A 20 2.07 0.30 2.05
N GLY A 21 1.00 1.07 1.81
CA GLY A 21 1.07 2.37 1.15
C GLY A 21 1.67 3.43 2.04
N GLY A 22 1.32 3.44 3.33
CA GLY A 22 1.94 4.30 4.33
C GLY A 22 3.46 4.11 4.41
N ALA A 23 3.94 2.86 4.36
CA ALA A 23 5.39 2.58 4.32
C ALA A 23 6.09 3.18 3.08
N LYS A 24 5.41 3.22 1.92
CA LYS A 24 5.92 3.88 0.71
C LYS A 24 5.92 5.41 0.86
N LEU A 25 4.84 5.98 1.41
CA LEU A 25 4.72 7.43 1.63
C LEU A 25 5.72 7.96 2.67
N MET A 26 6.08 7.15 3.66
CA MET A 26 7.15 7.47 4.61
C MET A 26 8.56 7.33 4.01
N GLY A 27 8.69 6.86 2.76
CA GLY A 27 9.98 6.65 2.12
C GLY A 27 10.82 5.57 2.80
N SER A 28 10.19 4.48 3.29
CA SER A 28 10.91 3.38 3.96
C SER A 28 12.10 2.90 3.11
N PRO A 29 13.32 2.79 3.68
CA PRO A 29 14.52 2.44 2.92
C PRO A 29 14.39 1.16 2.08
N SER A 30 13.73 0.13 2.64
CA SER A 30 13.47 -1.13 1.92
C SER A 30 12.62 -0.93 0.67
N GLN A 31 11.62 -0.04 0.74
CA GLN A 31 10.72 0.24 -0.38
C GLN A 31 11.41 1.07 -1.46
N VAL A 32 12.24 2.04 -1.04
CA VAL A 32 13.07 2.84 -1.95
C VAL A 32 14.05 1.94 -2.70
N GLU A 33 14.73 1.03 -1.99
CA GLU A 33 15.67 0.08 -2.59
C GLU A 33 14.99 -0.86 -3.58
N HIS A 34 13.84 -1.45 -3.23
CA HIS A 34 13.09 -2.31 -4.15
C HIS A 34 12.66 -1.57 -5.42
N PHE A 35 12.10 -0.35 -5.29
CA PHE A 35 11.67 0.43 -6.45
C PHE A 35 12.85 0.82 -7.34
N ALA A 36 14.00 1.14 -6.76
CA ALA A 36 15.22 1.42 -7.50
C ALA A 36 15.75 0.17 -8.23
N GLN A 37 15.75 -1.00 -7.57
CA GLN A 37 16.14 -2.28 -8.17
C GLN A 37 15.25 -2.67 -9.35
N TRP A 38 13.96 -2.33 -9.29
CA TRP A 38 13.01 -2.52 -10.40
C TRP A 38 13.15 -1.50 -11.52
N GLY A 39 14.01 -0.48 -11.36
CA GLY A 39 14.21 0.58 -12.35
C GLY A 39 13.11 1.64 -12.37
N TYR A 40 12.28 1.73 -11.33
CA TYR A 40 11.26 2.77 -11.24
C TYR A 40 11.84 4.09 -10.72
N PRO A 41 11.37 5.24 -11.24
CA PRO A 41 11.77 6.54 -10.73
C PRO A 41 11.22 6.77 -9.32
N PHE A 42 11.95 7.52 -8.49
CA PHE A 42 11.63 7.72 -7.07
C PHE A 42 10.23 8.28 -6.80
N TRP A 43 9.72 9.18 -7.66
CA TRP A 43 8.36 9.72 -7.51
C TRP A 43 7.27 8.66 -7.65
N PHE A 44 7.54 7.57 -8.39
CA PHE A 44 6.58 6.49 -8.61
C PHE A 44 6.28 5.74 -7.31
N LEU A 45 7.25 5.65 -6.39
CA LEU A 45 7.05 5.11 -5.05
C LEU A 45 5.91 5.82 -4.32
N TYR A 46 5.93 7.16 -4.33
CA TYR A 46 4.91 7.97 -3.66
C TYR A 46 3.57 7.89 -4.39
N LEU A 47 3.57 7.85 -5.73
CA LEU A 47 2.34 7.62 -6.49
C LEU A 47 1.68 6.29 -6.10
N THR A 48 2.44 5.20 -6.06
CA THR A 48 1.93 3.89 -5.63
C THR A 48 1.45 3.94 -4.19
N GLY A 49 2.19 4.58 -3.29
CA GLY A 49 1.78 4.75 -1.89
C GLY A 49 0.46 5.49 -1.74
N MET A 50 0.23 6.57 -2.52
CA MET A 50 -1.04 7.30 -2.52
C MET A 50 -2.20 6.44 -3.02
N ILE A 51 -1.98 5.67 -4.08
CA ILE A 51 -3.01 4.76 -4.64
C ILE A 51 -3.36 3.65 -3.65
N GLU A 52 -2.36 3.06 -2.99
CA GLU A 52 -2.59 2.01 -1.99
C GLU A 52 -3.36 2.54 -0.78
N VAL A 53 -2.97 3.69 -0.22
CA VAL A 53 -3.72 4.30 0.91
C VAL A 53 -5.13 4.72 0.47
N GLY A 54 -5.26 5.34 -0.70
CA GLY A 54 -6.56 5.80 -1.21
C GLY A 54 -7.52 4.65 -1.57
N GLY A 55 -7.01 3.52 -2.06
CA GLY A 55 -7.82 2.34 -2.35
C GLY A 55 -8.09 1.46 -1.12
N GLY A 56 -7.32 1.63 -0.04
CA GLY A 56 -7.52 0.91 1.22
C GLY A 56 -8.56 1.54 2.15
N ILE A 57 -9.07 2.73 1.82
CA ILE A 57 -10.11 3.48 2.55
C ILE A 57 -11.43 3.38 1.78
#